data_AF-A0A2S2QTQ5-F1
#
_entry.id   AF-A0A2S2QTQ5-F1
#
_cell.length_a   1.000
_cell.length_b   1.000
_cell.length_c   1.000
_cell.angle_alpha   90.00
_cell.angle_beta   90.00
_cell.angle_gamma   90.00
#
_symmetry.space_group_name_H-M   'P 1'
#
loop_
_entity.id
_entity.type
_entity.pdbx_description
1 polymer ?
#
loop_
_entity_poly.entity_id
_entity_poly.type
_entity_poly.pdbx_seq_one_letter_code
_entity_poly.pdbx_strand_id
1 'polypeptide(L)'
;RYIRYARRAESCATEYDNVIKKKLKKFHNICEPARIVTISTCNTDHTAMIPRVVGIYRVAKPVSNPPRGSYKTPGERSGGIDNYGSSSRTPFGYCRQYRPAVGRPQCYVGPRRFTRSNSTAGPACLHPCSQRRSTTTSAAIAMFSISLLWTCLASFVTIGWVNGLDNGLALTPPMGWLAWQRYRCITDCETYPDDCVNEQLFMRAADLLVSEGYAELGYQYLIVDDCWLAKNRSANGKLQADSQRFPSGIKALSDYVHSKGLKFGLYEDWGTKTCAGYPGVLGYEEVDAKTFAEWDVDYVKLDGCYSNVRLMDKGYPEFGKHLNNTGRPMVYSCSWPAYQEEKGMLIDYASMAKHCNLWRNYDDIDDSWDSMIKIADYFAQKQEFWAKYAGPGHWNDPDMLLIGNFGLTYDQSKTQMAIWAVLAAPLLMSNKLKEIRPEFKEILQNKEVIKINQDALGIQGHRVFKDKGIDIWTRPIEPINNGYYSYAIAFVSRRVDGAPYPYNITLKDFGMNNPNGYKVFNLYGNENTTSCNFNPESSLKVRVNPSGVVFLRMNAENSAEPCQDNSKTNFFK
;
A
#
# COMPACT_ATOMS: atom_id res chain seq x y z
N ARG A 1 -26.60 25.47 -35.92
CA ARG A 1 -26.63 24.47 -34.80
C ARG A 1 -26.61 25.14 -33.42
N TYR A 2 -25.77 26.16 -33.17
CA TYR A 2 -25.64 26.89 -31.87
C TYR A 2 -26.94 27.18 -31.08
N ILE A 3 -27.99 27.70 -31.71
CA ILE A 3 -29.27 28.05 -31.05
C ILE A 3 -29.91 26.86 -30.30
N ARG A 4 -29.66 25.61 -30.75
CA ARG A 4 -30.17 24.39 -30.09
C ARG A 4 -29.37 24.00 -28.83
N TYR A 5 -28.17 24.56 -28.65
CA TYR A 5 -27.36 24.40 -27.43
C TYR A 5 -27.76 25.42 -26.36
N ALA A 6 -27.96 26.69 -26.74
CA ALA A 6 -28.34 27.77 -25.82
C ALA A 6 -29.62 27.43 -25.02
N ARG A 7 -30.69 27.03 -25.71
CA ARG A 7 -31.96 26.62 -25.07
C ARG A 7 -31.85 25.41 -24.14
N ARG A 8 -30.78 24.61 -24.25
CA ARG A 8 -30.53 23.46 -23.36
C ARG A 8 -29.79 23.90 -22.09
N ALA A 9 -28.94 24.92 -22.18
CA ALA A 9 -28.30 25.53 -21.02
C ALA A 9 -29.30 26.30 -20.14
N GLU A 10 -30.21 27.08 -20.74
CA GLU A 10 -31.28 27.80 -20.03
C GLU A 10 -32.19 26.85 -19.22
N SER A 11 -32.50 25.67 -19.79
CA SER A 11 -33.26 24.61 -19.13
C SER A 11 -32.56 24.10 -17.87
N CYS A 12 -31.26 23.78 -17.94
CA CYS A 12 -30.50 23.27 -16.80
C CYS A 12 -30.30 24.32 -15.70
N ALA A 13 -30.05 25.59 -16.07
CA ALA A 13 -29.93 26.68 -15.11
C ALA A 13 -31.21 26.88 -14.29
N THR A 14 -32.37 26.82 -14.96
CA THR A 14 -33.69 26.98 -14.33
C THR A 14 -34.00 25.81 -13.37
N GLU A 15 -33.56 24.59 -13.68
CA GLU A 15 -33.74 23.42 -12.82
C GLU A 15 -32.85 23.50 -11.56
N TYR A 16 -31.59 23.92 -11.71
CA TYR A 16 -30.63 24.06 -10.62
C TYR A 16 -31.06 25.12 -9.58
N ASP A 17 -31.51 26.29 -10.04
CA ASP A 17 -31.99 27.39 -9.19
C ASP A 17 -33.26 26.99 -8.41
N ASN A 18 -34.16 26.20 -9.00
CA ASN A 18 -35.30 25.62 -8.30
C ASN A 18 -34.88 24.63 -7.19
N VAL A 19 -33.85 23.81 -7.42
CA VAL A 19 -33.29 22.91 -6.36
C VAL A 19 -32.67 23.71 -5.22
N ILE A 20 -31.93 24.78 -5.51
CA ILE A 20 -31.34 25.67 -4.49
C ILE A 20 -32.44 26.37 -3.68
N LYS A 21 -33.45 26.95 -4.33
CA LYS A 21 -34.60 27.58 -3.65
C LYS A 21 -35.39 26.58 -2.80
N LYS A 22 -35.52 25.32 -3.23
CA LYS A 22 -36.17 24.24 -2.46
C LYS A 22 -35.33 23.76 -1.27
N LYS A 23 -33.99 23.85 -1.32
CA LYS A 23 -33.10 23.61 -0.17
C LYS A 23 -33.12 24.78 0.83
N LEU A 24 -32.99 26.03 0.36
CA LEU A 24 -33.01 27.23 1.21
C LEU A 24 -34.33 27.36 2.00
N LYS A 25 -35.47 27.09 1.35
CA LYS A 25 -36.79 27.10 2.02
C LYS A 25 -36.97 25.99 3.09
N LYS A 26 -36.03 25.05 3.20
CA LYS A 26 -35.99 24.05 4.29
C LYS A 26 -35.14 24.51 5.49
N PHE A 27 -34.26 25.50 5.32
CA PHE A 27 -33.43 26.06 6.39
C PHE A 27 -34.09 27.24 7.14
N HIS A 28 -35.13 27.87 6.58
CA HIS A 28 -35.76 29.06 7.15
C HIS A 28 -36.89 28.79 8.17
N ASN A 29 -37.05 27.54 8.62
CA ASN A 29 -38.05 27.13 9.63
C ASN A 29 -37.41 26.74 10.97
N ILE A 30 -36.14 27.09 11.19
CA ILE A 30 -35.42 26.90 12.46
C ILE A 30 -34.67 28.22 12.75
N CYS A 31 -34.70 28.66 14.02
CA CYS A 31 -34.17 29.93 14.54
C CYS A 31 -34.99 31.20 14.21
N GLU A 32 -35.78 31.65 15.19
CA GLU A 32 -36.27 33.02 15.36
C GLU A 32 -36.18 33.36 16.88
N PRO A 33 -36.09 34.63 17.32
CA PRO A 33 -34.89 35.45 17.09
C PRO A 33 -34.27 36.02 18.38
N ALA A 34 -32.96 36.25 18.35
CA ALA A 34 -32.29 37.22 19.24
C ALA A 34 -32.23 38.61 18.55
N ARG A 35 -32.14 39.69 19.32
CA ARG A 35 -32.44 41.08 18.90
C ARG A 35 -31.21 42.02 18.96
N ILE A 36 -31.25 43.09 18.13
CA ILE A 36 -30.53 44.39 18.27
C ILE A 36 -28.99 44.28 17.97
N VAL A 37 -28.26 45.23 17.34
CA VAL A 37 -28.44 46.67 17.01
C VAL A 37 -28.25 46.97 15.49
N THR A 38 -28.71 48.14 15.03
CA THR A 38 -28.57 48.76 13.68
C THR A 38 -27.25 49.50 13.41
N ILE A 39 -26.92 49.70 12.11
CA ILE A 39 -26.24 50.86 11.42
C ILE A 39 -25.97 50.38 9.97
N SER A 40 -26.74 50.78 8.93
CA SER A 40 -26.61 51.98 8.06
C SER A 40 -25.27 52.04 7.29
N THR A 41 -25.17 52.32 5.97
CA THR A 41 -26.02 53.07 4.99
C THR A 41 -25.82 52.65 3.51
N CYS A 42 -26.78 53.01 2.63
CA CYS A 42 -26.64 53.29 1.17
C CYS A 42 -26.33 52.15 0.16
N ASN A 43 -26.69 52.25 -1.14
CA ASN A 43 -27.84 52.89 -1.82
C ASN A 43 -27.98 52.37 -3.29
N THR A 44 -29.00 52.82 -4.05
CA THR A 44 -29.30 52.60 -5.49
C THR A 44 -29.77 51.17 -5.86
N ASP A 45 -30.94 50.91 -6.49
CA ASP A 45 -31.66 51.45 -7.67
C ASP A 45 -31.31 50.69 -8.98
N HIS A 46 -32.23 50.39 -9.93
CA HIS A 46 -33.62 50.86 -10.15
C HIS A 46 -34.41 49.87 -11.09
N THR A 47 -35.76 49.82 -11.00
CA THR A 47 -36.75 49.46 -12.08
C THR A 47 -36.76 48.06 -12.77
N ALA A 48 -37.85 47.51 -13.33
CA ALA A 48 -39.32 47.72 -13.21
C ALA A 48 -40.18 46.58 -13.89
N MET A 49 -41.43 46.41 -13.43
CA MET A 49 -42.68 45.87 -14.10
C MET A 49 -42.69 44.47 -14.81
N ILE A 50 -43.65 43.53 -14.64
CA ILE A 50 -45.16 43.51 -14.67
C ILE A 50 -45.70 43.55 -16.13
N PRO A 51 -46.65 42.67 -16.59
CA PRO A 51 -47.87 42.21 -15.91
C PRO A 51 -48.27 40.70 -15.99
N ARG A 52 -49.47 40.39 -15.46
CA ARG A 52 -50.14 39.06 -15.37
C ARG A 52 -51.07 38.76 -16.57
N VAL A 53 -51.45 37.49 -16.75
CA VAL A 53 -52.70 37.04 -17.40
C VAL A 53 -53.36 35.90 -16.57
N VAL A 54 -54.66 35.68 -16.72
CA VAL A 54 -55.52 34.78 -15.90
C VAL A 54 -56.08 33.61 -16.73
N GLY A 55 -56.33 32.45 -16.11
CA GLY A 55 -57.06 31.32 -16.71
C GLY A 55 -57.58 30.31 -15.67
N ILE A 56 -58.77 29.76 -15.87
CA ILE A 56 -59.54 28.90 -14.94
C ILE A 56 -60.23 27.78 -15.74
N TYR A 57 -60.34 26.54 -15.21
CA TYR A 57 -61.58 25.71 -15.18
C TYR A 57 -61.43 24.31 -14.52
N ARG A 58 -62.57 23.65 -14.23
CA ARG A 58 -62.77 22.30 -13.64
C ARG A 58 -63.20 21.29 -14.74
N VAL A 59 -63.33 19.96 -14.58
CA VAL A 59 -63.35 19.03 -13.42
C VAL A 59 -62.38 17.83 -13.73
N ALA A 60 -62.51 16.50 -13.47
CA ALA A 60 -63.50 15.58 -12.87
C ALA A 60 -62.83 14.27 -12.31
N LYS A 61 -63.64 13.35 -11.77
CA LYS A 61 -63.44 11.87 -11.55
C LYS A 61 -64.85 11.21 -11.69
N PRO A 62 -65.15 9.89 -11.42
CA PRO A 62 -64.36 8.71 -10.98
C PRO A 62 -64.74 7.35 -11.71
N VAL A 63 -64.42 6.18 -11.11
CA VAL A 63 -65.00 4.79 -11.34
C VAL A 63 -64.48 3.96 -12.55
N SER A 64 -64.41 2.60 -12.56
CA SER A 64 -63.80 1.61 -11.62
C SER A 64 -63.71 0.16 -12.19
N ASN A 65 -62.63 -0.57 -11.87
CA ASN A 65 -62.51 -2.05 -11.66
C ASN A 65 -62.75 -3.11 -12.79
N PRO A 66 -62.25 -4.38 -12.63
CA PRO A 66 -62.02 -5.38 -13.71
C PRO A 66 -63.01 -6.57 -13.73
N PRO A 67 -62.84 -7.61 -14.60
CA PRO A 67 -62.40 -8.95 -14.08
C PRO A 67 -61.76 -10.00 -15.06
N ARG A 68 -61.14 -11.07 -14.47
CA ARG A 68 -60.93 -12.47 -14.97
C ARG A 68 -59.98 -12.71 -16.19
N GLY A 69 -59.47 -13.93 -16.47
CA GLY A 69 -59.72 -15.29 -15.89
C GLY A 69 -58.62 -16.35 -16.20
N SER A 70 -58.92 -17.66 -16.05
CA SER A 70 -57.92 -18.76 -15.86
C SER A 70 -58.28 -20.13 -16.48
N TYR A 71 -57.29 -20.93 -16.94
CA TYR A 71 -57.26 -22.43 -17.08
C TYR A 71 -55.77 -22.87 -17.21
N LYS A 72 -55.16 -23.89 -16.55
CA LYS A 72 -55.36 -25.34 -16.32
C LYS A 72 -54.86 -26.33 -17.42
N THR A 73 -53.64 -26.85 -17.21
CA THR A 73 -53.15 -28.28 -17.13
C THR A 73 -54.06 -29.46 -17.55
N PRO A 74 -53.58 -30.72 -17.82
CA PRO A 74 -52.30 -31.34 -17.39
C PRO A 74 -51.60 -32.36 -18.34
N GLY A 75 -50.48 -32.96 -17.86
CA GLY A 75 -50.07 -34.36 -18.09
C GLY A 75 -48.63 -34.60 -18.58
N GLU A 76 -47.94 -35.72 -18.30
CA GLU A 76 -48.00 -36.74 -17.21
C GLU A 76 -46.75 -37.68 -17.31
N ARG A 77 -46.44 -38.48 -16.27
CA ARG A 77 -45.51 -39.66 -16.22
C ARG A 77 -43.99 -39.42 -16.19
N SER A 78 -43.14 -40.27 -15.58
CA SER A 78 -43.34 -41.29 -14.49
C SER A 78 -42.00 -41.90 -14.00
N GLY A 79 -41.89 -42.24 -12.70
CA GLY A 79 -40.80 -43.04 -12.08
C GLY A 79 -39.61 -42.20 -11.57
N GLY A 80 -38.86 -42.59 -10.53
CA GLY A 80 -38.90 -43.76 -9.63
C GLY A 80 -37.48 -44.03 -9.06
N ILE A 81 -37.12 -43.59 -7.85
CA ILE A 81 -37.27 -44.25 -6.52
C ILE A 81 -36.07 -45.16 -6.15
N ASP A 82 -35.64 -45.06 -4.87
CA ASP A 82 -34.67 -45.88 -4.11
C ASP A 82 -33.16 -45.83 -4.47
N ASN A 83 -32.21 -46.19 -3.58
CA ASN A 83 -31.96 -45.89 -2.15
C ASN A 83 -30.66 -46.65 -1.72
N TYR A 84 -30.00 -46.24 -0.62
CA TYR A 84 -28.80 -46.87 0.00
C TYR A 84 -27.50 -46.92 -0.86
N GLY A 85 -26.28 -46.99 -0.29
CA GLY A 85 -25.88 -46.88 1.12
C GLY A 85 -24.36 -47.04 1.36
N SER A 86 -23.86 -46.38 2.42
CA SER A 86 -22.62 -46.65 3.20
C SER A 86 -21.43 -47.44 2.60
N SER A 87 -20.21 -46.86 2.60
CA SER A 87 -19.19 -47.12 3.65
C SER A 87 -17.71 -46.80 3.27
N SER A 88 -16.97 -46.28 4.26
CA SER A 88 -15.51 -46.36 4.53
C SER A 88 -14.47 -46.73 3.44
N ARG A 89 -13.40 -45.93 3.31
CA ARG A 89 -12.02 -46.23 3.80
C ARG A 89 -10.97 -45.26 3.24
N THR A 90 -10.09 -44.74 4.11
CA THR A 90 -8.75 -44.24 3.72
C THR A 90 -7.77 -45.43 3.60
N PRO A 91 -6.66 -45.30 2.85
CA PRO A 91 -5.40 -44.93 3.51
C PRO A 91 -4.48 -44.00 2.68
N PHE A 92 -3.34 -43.67 3.30
CA PHE A 92 -2.26 -42.81 2.80
C PHE A 92 -1.70 -43.15 1.41
N GLY A 93 -1.23 -42.13 0.69
CA GLY A 93 -0.29 -42.24 -0.43
C GLY A 93 0.76 -41.13 -0.40
N TYR A 94 2.01 -41.47 -0.08
CA TYR A 94 3.17 -40.58 -0.30
C TYR A 94 3.62 -40.68 -1.75
N CYS A 95 3.81 -39.55 -2.43
CA CYS A 95 4.56 -39.49 -3.68
C CYS A 95 5.63 -38.39 -3.60
N ARG A 96 6.84 -38.72 -4.08
CA ARG A 96 8.02 -37.84 -4.06
C ARG A 96 8.70 -37.93 -5.43
N GLN A 97 9.34 -36.83 -5.82
CA GLN A 97 10.34 -36.69 -6.88
C GLN A 97 9.94 -36.26 -8.32
N TYR A 98 10.42 -35.05 -8.63
CA TYR A 98 11.27 -34.68 -9.77
C TYR A 98 10.69 -34.11 -11.08
N ARG A 99 11.50 -33.19 -11.63
CA ARG A 99 11.28 -32.42 -12.86
C ARG A 99 11.77 -33.20 -14.09
N PRO A 100 11.18 -32.99 -15.28
CA PRO A 100 11.87 -33.25 -16.54
C PRO A 100 12.92 -32.17 -16.83
N ALA A 101 13.97 -32.52 -17.57
CA ALA A 101 14.91 -31.58 -18.18
C ALA A 101 15.11 -31.93 -19.65
N VAL A 102 15.11 -30.92 -20.54
CA VAL A 102 15.25 -31.10 -21.99
C VAL A 102 16.74 -31.16 -22.36
N GLY A 103 17.14 -32.18 -23.13
CA GLY A 103 18.54 -32.38 -23.53
C GLY A 103 18.82 -32.08 -25.01
N ARG A 104 20.11 -32.11 -25.37
CA ARG A 104 20.62 -32.38 -26.73
C ARG A 104 21.95 -33.15 -26.63
N PRO A 105 22.22 -34.13 -27.52
CA PRO A 105 23.44 -34.93 -27.47
C PRO A 105 24.53 -34.46 -28.43
N GLN A 106 25.80 -34.69 -28.06
CA GLN A 106 26.88 -34.99 -29.01
C GLN A 106 27.76 -36.10 -28.42
N CYS A 107 28.25 -36.98 -29.27
CA CYS A 107 29.07 -38.14 -28.90
C CYS A 107 30.52 -37.91 -29.31
N TYR A 108 31.49 -38.46 -28.56
CA TYR A 108 32.74 -38.98 -29.13
C TYR A 108 33.31 -40.12 -28.25
N VAL A 109 34.36 -40.79 -28.75
CA VAL A 109 34.64 -42.21 -28.46
C VAL A 109 36.06 -42.42 -27.92
N GLY A 110 36.24 -43.38 -27.00
CA GLY A 110 37.50 -44.11 -26.85
C GLY A 110 38.13 -44.13 -25.45
N PRO A 111 38.53 -45.29 -24.89
CA PRO A 111 39.13 -45.39 -23.56
C PRO A 111 40.66 -45.68 -23.58
N ARG A 112 41.34 -45.46 -22.45
CA ARG A 112 42.59 -46.14 -22.04
C ARG A 112 42.65 -46.29 -20.50
N ARG A 113 43.64 -47.02 -19.98
CA ARG A 113 43.51 -47.89 -18.78
C ARG A 113 44.85 -48.05 -18.02
N PHE A 114 44.77 -48.34 -16.71
CA PHE A 114 45.89 -48.70 -15.80
C PHE A 114 46.88 -47.54 -15.44
N THR A 115 47.66 -47.54 -14.35
CA THR A 115 47.94 -48.56 -13.28
C THR A 115 48.16 -47.90 -11.89
N ARG A 116 48.52 -48.68 -10.85
CA ARG A 116 48.65 -48.28 -9.42
C ARG A 116 49.88 -48.94 -8.76
N SER A 117 50.74 -48.20 -8.03
CA SER A 117 51.66 -48.72 -6.98
C SER A 117 52.50 -47.59 -6.30
N ASN A 118 53.38 -47.88 -5.32
CA ASN A 118 53.08 -47.99 -3.87
C ASN A 118 54.36 -47.91 -2.97
N SER A 119 54.32 -47.18 -1.83
CA SER A 119 55.29 -47.19 -0.68
C SER A 119 56.80 -46.89 -0.98
N THR A 120 57.76 -46.61 -0.07
CA THR A 120 58.01 -46.87 1.38
C THR A 120 58.74 -45.67 2.08
N ALA A 121 59.42 -45.82 3.24
CA ALA A 121 59.83 -44.71 4.15
C ALA A 121 61.14 -44.91 4.98
N GLY A 122 61.63 -43.84 5.65
CA GLY A 122 62.69 -43.81 6.71
C GLY A 122 64.08 -43.31 6.25
N PRO A 123 65.05 -42.96 7.15
CA PRO A 123 65.10 -42.99 8.63
C PRO A 123 65.50 -41.62 9.29
N ALA A 124 66.06 -41.58 10.52
CA ALA A 124 66.27 -40.37 11.35
C ALA A 124 67.55 -40.35 12.25
N CYS A 125 67.94 -39.17 12.81
CA CYS A 125 69.00 -38.91 13.83
C CYS A 125 68.91 -37.45 14.41
N LEU A 126 69.66 -36.98 15.44
CA LEU A 126 69.78 -37.45 16.84
C LEU A 126 70.58 -36.46 17.78
N HIS A 127 69.90 -35.64 18.61
CA HIS A 127 70.39 -34.98 19.88
C HIS A 127 71.60 -33.97 19.83
N PRO A 128 71.98 -33.21 20.91
CA PRO A 128 71.72 -33.32 22.36
C PRO A 128 71.09 -32.07 23.08
N CYS A 129 71.48 -31.76 24.33
CA CYS A 129 70.64 -31.10 25.37
C CYS A 129 71.39 -30.06 26.25
N SER A 130 70.67 -29.10 26.86
CA SER A 130 71.04 -28.47 28.15
C SER A 130 69.80 -28.02 28.95
N GLN A 131 69.96 -27.68 30.24
CA GLN A 131 68.87 -27.41 31.20
C GLN A 131 68.91 -25.99 31.80
N ARG A 132 67.74 -25.45 32.18
CA ARG A 132 67.56 -24.76 33.48
C ARG A 132 66.08 -24.70 33.90
N ARG A 133 65.83 -24.77 35.22
CA ARG A 133 64.50 -24.56 35.83
C ARG A 133 64.31 -23.07 36.17
N SER A 134 63.07 -22.60 36.09
CA SER A 134 62.55 -21.53 36.96
C SER A 134 61.11 -21.88 37.34
N THR A 135 60.75 -21.65 38.60
CA THR A 135 59.42 -21.91 39.18
C THR A 135 58.62 -20.62 39.33
N THR A 136 57.30 -20.73 39.55
CA THR A 136 56.34 -19.63 39.79
C THR A 136 56.16 -18.68 38.58
N THR A 137 54.96 -18.24 38.18
CA THR A 137 53.73 -17.94 38.94
C THR A 137 52.44 -18.26 38.15
N SER A 138 51.74 -19.36 38.45
CA SER A 138 50.45 -19.69 37.79
C SER A 138 49.22 -18.94 38.35
N ALA A 139 49.39 -18.11 39.38
CA ALA A 139 48.27 -17.47 40.09
C ALA A 139 47.71 -16.21 39.42
N ALA A 140 48.50 -15.49 38.60
CA ALA A 140 48.11 -14.19 38.06
C ALA A 140 47.05 -14.25 36.96
N ILE A 141 47.06 -15.32 36.15
CA ILE A 141 46.19 -15.44 34.96
C ILE A 141 44.76 -15.83 35.34
N ALA A 142 44.57 -16.58 36.43
CA ALA A 142 43.25 -17.00 36.91
C ALA A 142 42.42 -15.85 37.52
N MET A 143 43.07 -14.82 38.06
CA MET A 143 42.38 -13.67 38.64
C MET A 143 41.76 -12.78 37.55
N PHE A 144 42.49 -12.50 36.47
CA PHE A 144 42.02 -11.66 35.37
C PHE A 144 40.86 -12.28 34.57
N SER A 145 40.82 -13.60 34.42
CA SER A 145 39.73 -14.27 33.69
C SER A 145 38.41 -14.29 34.46
N ILE A 146 38.43 -14.36 35.79
CA ILE A 146 37.21 -14.29 36.61
C ILE A 146 36.63 -12.86 36.63
N SER A 147 37.48 -11.83 36.68
CA SER A 147 37.03 -10.44 36.62
C SER A 147 36.29 -10.10 35.33
N LEU A 148 36.80 -10.54 34.17
CA LEU A 148 36.13 -10.29 32.88
C LEU A 148 34.74 -10.94 32.82
N LEU A 149 34.59 -12.18 33.28
CA LEU A 149 33.29 -12.87 33.30
C LEU A 149 32.25 -12.14 34.16
N TRP A 150 32.65 -11.60 35.31
CA TRP A 150 31.73 -10.81 36.16
C TRP A 150 31.36 -9.46 35.53
N THR A 151 32.29 -8.78 34.85
CA THR A 151 31.93 -7.56 34.09
C THR A 151 30.98 -7.87 32.93
N CYS A 152 31.19 -8.98 32.21
CA CYS A 152 30.28 -9.39 31.14
C CYS A 152 28.87 -9.73 31.66
N LEU A 153 28.75 -10.52 32.74
CA LEU A 153 27.42 -10.82 33.30
C LEU A 153 26.72 -9.57 33.85
N ALA A 154 27.45 -8.65 34.50
CA ALA A 154 26.88 -7.39 34.97
C ALA A 154 26.34 -6.53 33.82
N SER A 155 27.01 -6.51 32.66
CA SER A 155 26.57 -5.77 31.47
C SER A 155 25.26 -6.30 30.84
N PHE A 156 24.90 -7.57 31.07
CA PHE A 156 23.66 -8.15 30.54
C PHE A 156 22.41 -7.84 31.37
N VAL A 157 22.55 -7.33 32.60
CA VAL A 157 21.42 -7.09 33.52
C VAL A 157 20.85 -5.67 33.40
N THR A 158 21.51 -4.77 32.66
CA THR A 158 20.99 -3.42 32.34
C THR A 158 20.62 -3.24 30.88
N ILE A 159 20.16 -4.30 30.21
CA ILE A 159 19.27 -4.14 29.05
C ILE A 159 17.93 -3.63 29.60
N GLY A 160 17.81 -2.31 29.74
CA GLY A 160 16.51 -1.68 29.96
C GLY A 160 15.61 -2.05 28.80
N TRP A 161 14.46 -2.67 29.07
CA TRP A 161 13.56 -3.16 28.04
C TRP A 161 13.09 -1.98 27.18
N VAL A 162 13.66 -1.86 25.98
CA VAL A 162 13.20 -0.91 24.97
C VAL A 162 11.87 -1.44 24.46
N ASN A 163 10.79 -1.02 25.13
CA ASN A 163 9.41 -1.38 24.81
C ASN A 163 8.97 -0.63 23.53
N GLY A 164 9.65 -0.90 22.42
CA GLY A 164 9.20 -0.60 21.07
C GLY A 164 8.59 -1.84 20.41
N LEU A 165 8.05 -1.66 19.21
CA LEU A 165 7.42 -2.71 18.43
C LEU A 165 8.44 -3.68 17.85
N ASP A 166 9.58 -3.16 17.36
CA ASP A 166 10.72 -3.84 16.70
C ASP A 166 10.58 -5.37 16.55
N ASN A 167 9.69 -5.75 15.63
CA ASN A 167 9.16 -7.10 15.49
C ASN A 167 9.83 -7.87 14.35
N GLY A 168 10.88 -7.31 13.74
CA GLY A 168 11.54 -7.85 12.55
C GLY A 168 10.66 -7.85 11.29
N LEU A 169 9.50 -7.17 11.30
CA LEU A 169 8.58 -7.07 10.17
C LEU A 169 8.76 -5.74 9.42
N ALA A 170 8.17 -5.66 8.22
CA ALA A 170 8.15 -4.47 7.37
C ALA A 170 9.54 -3.83 7.12
N LEU A 171 10.62 -4.63 7.06
CA LEU A 171 11.98 -4.12 6.77
C LEU A 171 12.11 -3.47 5.37
N THR A 172 11.17 -3.78 4.47
CA THR A 172 10.83 -2.99 3.27
C THR A 172 9.34 -2.60 3.33
N PRO A 173 8.88 -1.59 2.55
CA PRO A 173 7.49 -1.14 2.59
C PRO A 173 6.50 -2.29 2.27
N PRO A 174 5.39 -2.46 3.02
CA PRO A 174 4.44 -3.53 2.75
C PRO A 174 3.85 -3.49 1.33
N MET A 175 3.85 -4.64 0.65
CA MET A 175 3.23 -4.81 -0.67
C MET A 175 2.08 -5.81 -0.60
N GLY A 176 0.93 -5.47 -1.18
CA GLY A 176 -0.25 -6.33 -1.10
C GLY A 176 -1.50 -5.76 -1.77
N TRP A 177 -2.66 -6.19 -1.30
CA TRP A 177 -3.97 -5.75 -1.74
C TRP A 177 -4.88 -5.51 -0.53
N LEU A 178 -5.69 -4.44 -0.57
CA LEU A 178 -6.55 -3.96 0.51
C LEU A 178 -7.91 -3.57 -0.08
N ALA A 179 -9.03 -4.05 0.50
CA ALA A 179 -10.35 -3.91 -0.13
C ALA A 179 -10.91 -2.47 -0.22
N TRP A 180 -10.50 -1.54 0.66
CA TRP A 180 -11.25 -0.32 0.97
C TRP A 180 -11.56 0.57 -0.24
N GLN A 181 -10.57 1.08 -0.97
CA GLN A 181 -10.82 2.11 -2.00
C GLN A 181 -11.83 1.64 -3.07
N ARG A 182 -11.67 0.41 -3.59
CA ARG A 182 -12.51 -0.14 -4.67
C ARG A 182 -13.81 -0.79 -4.20
N TYR A 183 -13.85 -1.41 -3.01
CA TYR A 183 -15.01 -2.19 -2.55
C TYR A 183 -15.78 -1.54 -1.40
N ARG A 184 -15.14 -0.62 -0.66
CA ARG A 184 -15.70 0.19 0.44
C ARG A 184 -16.54 -0.69 1.38
N CYS A 185 -17.73 -0.23 1.77
CA CYS A 185 -18.66 -0.96 2.64
C CYS A 185 -19.83 -1.58 1.85
N ILE A 186 -19.59 -2.21 0.69
CA ILE A 186 -20.66 -2.91 -0.04
C ILE A 186 -21.00 -4.21 0.71
N THR A 187 -22.11 -4.24 1.44
CA THR A 187 -22.56 -5.42 2.20
C THR A 187 -23.77 -6.13 1.60
N ASP A 188 -24.40 -5.57 0.56
CA ASP A 188 -25.49 -6.20 -0.17
C ASP A 188 -24.92 -7.25 -1.15
N CYS A 189 -24.88 -8.50 -0.69
CA CYS A 189 -24.44 -9.64 -1.48
C CYS A 189 -25.54 -10.30 -2.32
N GLU A 190 -26.81 -9.87 -2.19
CA GLU A 190 -27.88 -10.33 -3.08
C GLU A 190 -27.82 -9.55 -4.41
N THR A 191 -27.64 -8.23 -4.34
CA THR A 191 -27.48 -7.36 -5.51
C THR A 191 -26.05 -7.40 -6.08
N TYR A 192 -25.02 -7.52 -5.23
CA TYR A 192 -23.61 -7.41 -5.64
C TYR A 192 -22.72 -8.60 -5.18
N PRO A 193 -23.07 -9.88 -5.47
CA PRO A 193 -22.34 -11.06 -4.96
C PRO A 193 -20.84 -11.13 -5.33
N ASP A 194 -20.45 -10.51 -6.45
CA ASP A 194 -19.06 -10.46 -6.94
C ASP A 194 -18.25 -9.30 -6.36
N ASP A 195 -18.91 -8.23 -5.88
CA ASP A 195 -18.32 -6.95 -5.42
C ASP A 195 -18.69 -6.57 -3.97
N CYS A 196 -19.43 -7.40 -3.22
CA CYS A 196 -19.65 -7.19 -1.79
C CYS A 196 -18.50 -7.75 -0.93
N VAL A 197 -18.33 -7.19 0.27
CA VAL A 197 -17.36 -7.63 1.28
C VAL A 197 -17.79 -8.98 1.86
N ASN A 198 -17.34 -10.06 1.23
CA ASN A 198 -17.61 -11.45 1.62
C ASN A 198 -16.36 -12.33 1.48
N GLU A 199 -16.37 -13.49 2.12
CA GLU A 199 -15.30 -14.51 2.10
C GLU A 199 -14.85 -14.87 0.67
N GLN A 200 -15.79 -14.97 -0.27
CA GLN A 200 -15.51 -15.34 -1.66
C GLN A 200 -14.76 -14.24 -2.43
N LEU A 201 -14.97 -12.95 -2.12
CA LEU A 201 -14.17 -11.84 -2.67
C LEU A 201 -12.70 -12.01 -2.30
N PHE A 202 -12.42 -12.30 -1.03
CA PHE A 202 -11.06 -12.46 -0.52
C PHE A 202 -10.41 -13.76 -1.01
N MET A 203 -11.16 -14.87 -1.11
CA MET A 203 -10.65 -16.10 -1.73
C MET A 203 -10.29 -15.89 -3.22
N ARG A 204 -11.15 -15.20 -3.99
CA ARG A 204 -10.86 -14.83 -5.40
C ARG A 204 -9.63 -13.90 -5.50
N ALA A 205 -9.48 -12.94 -4.60
CA ALA A 205 -8.32 -12.05 -4.58
C ALA A 205 -7.02 -12.83 -4.24
N ALA A 206 -7.08 -13.78 -3.29
CA ALA A 206 -5.95 -14.65 -2.95
C ALA A 206 -5.51 -15.52 -4.13
N ASP A 207 -6.47 -16.14 -4.84
CA ASP A 207 -6.20 -16.91 -6.07
C ASP A 207 -5.54 -16.04 -7.14
N LEU A 208 -6.08 -14.85 -7.41
CA LEU A 208 -5.59 -13.96 -8.46
C LEU A 208 -4.23 -13.33 -8.13
N LEU A 209 -3.94 -13.01 -6.86
CA LEU A 209 -2.62 -12.54 -6.45
C LEU A 209 -1.53 -13.55 -6.81
N VAL A 210 -1.81 -14.86 -6.67
CA VAL A 210 -0.88 -15.92 -7.08
C VAL A 210 -0.94 -16.18 -8.59
N SER A 211 -2.10 -16.47 -9.16
CA SER A 211 -2.23 -16.91 -10.56
C SER A 211 -1.79 -15.86 -11.57
N GLU A 212 -1.98 -14.58 -11.26
CA GLU A 212 -1.61 -13.47 -12.13
C GLU A 212 -0.17 -12.99 -11.92
N GLY A 213 0.57 -13.59 -10.98
CA GLY A 213 2.01 -13.33 -10.75
C GLY A 213 2.32 -12.17 -9.81
N TYR A 214 1.35 -11.58 -9.10
CA TYR A 214 1.63 -10.50 -8.14
C TYR A 214 2.42 -10.99 -6.92
N ALA A 215 2.09 -12.17 -6.40
CA ALA A 215 2.77 -12.79 -5.26
C ALA A 215 4.27 -13.05 -5.54
N GLU A 216 4.61 -13.46 -6.77
CA GLU A 216 6.01 -13.66 -7.21
C GLU A 216 6.84 -12.35 -7.22
N LEU A 217 6.16 -11.20 -7.16
CA LEU A 217 6.75 -9.86 -7.15
C LEU A 217 6.74 -9.21 -5.77
N GLY A 218 6.31 -9.94 -4.73
CA GLY A 218 6.30 -9.47 -3.34
C GLY A 218 4.96 -8.96 -2.81
N TYR A 219 3.92 -8.86 -3.66
CA TYR A 219 2.55 -8.53 -3.23
C TYR A 219 1.94 -9.68 -2.41
N GLN A 220 2.30 -9.71 -1.12
CA GLN A 220 2.08 -10.85 -0.24
C GLN A 220 0.91 -10.64 0.74
N TYR A 221 0.58 -9.40 1.11
CA TYR A 221 -0.51 -9.13 2.05
C TYR A 221 -1.86 -9.06 1.33
N LEU A 222 -2.89 -9.68 1.91
CA LEU A 222 -4.28 -9.54 1.52
C LEU A 222 -5.07 -9.07 2.73
N ILE A 223 -5.59 -7.84 2.67
CA ILE A 223 -6.12 -7.10 3.82
C ILE A 223 -7.63 -6.90 3.68
N VAL A 224 -8.37 -7.44 4.64
CA VAL A 224 -9.79 -7.21 4.86
C VAL A 224 -9.96 -5.86 5.58
N ASP A 225 -10.71 -4.93 5.00
CA ASP A 225 -11.00 -3.62 5.61
C ASP A 225 -12.36 -3.59 6.36
N ASP A 226 -12.88 -2.42 6.73
CA ASP A 226 -14.13 -2.27 7.49
C ASP A 226 -15.32 -3.04 6.86
N CYS A 227 -16.36 -3.25 7.67
CA CYS A 227 -17.61 -3.93 7.33
C CYS A 227 -17.53 -5.46 7.21
N TRP A 228 -16.41 -6.12 7.52
CA TRP A 228 -16.35 -7.59 7.67
C TRP A 228 -17.16 -8.12 8.87
N LEU A 229 -17.30 -7.28 9.89
CA LEU A 229 -17.89 -7.58 11.19
C LEU A 229 -19.39 -7.91 11.15
N ALA A 230 -19.85 -8.71 12.12
CA ALA A 230 -21.23 -8.72 12.55
C ALA A 230 -21.55 -7.46 13.38
N LYS A 231 -22.82 -7.05 13.44
CA LYS A 231 -23.20 -5.85 14.21
C LYS A 231 -23.13 -6.00 15.74
N ASN A 232 -22.90 -7.21 16.26
CA ASN A 232 -22.75 -7.49 17.69
C ASN A 232 -21.55 -8.41 17.97
N ARG A 233 -20.82 -8.11 19.05
CA ARG A 233 -19.86 -9.03 19.69
C ARG A 233 -20.59 -10.28 20.20
N SER A 234 -19.83 -11.36 20.39
CA SER A 234 -20.32 -12.59 21.04
C SER A 234 -20.68 -12.33 22.52
N ALA A 235 -21.41 -13.26 23.15
CA ALA A 235 -21.74 -13.19 24.58
C ALA A 235 -20.50 -13.11 25.50
N ASN A 236 -19.33 -13.55 25.01
CA ASN A 236 -18.05 -13.51 25.70
C ASN A 236 -17.19 -12.30 25.29
N GLY A 237 -17.77 -11.28 24.66
CA GLY A 237 -17.09 -10.03 24.28
C GLY A 237 -16.25 -10.10 23.00
N LYS A 238 -15.84 -11.28 22.52
CA LYS A 238 -15.06 -11.41 21.27
C LYS A 238 -15.82 -10.89 20.05
N LEU A 239 -15.09 -10.26 19.12
CA LEU A 239 -15.56 -9.92 17.77
C LEU A 239 -16.07 -11.15 17.01
N GLN A 240 -16.93 -10.91 16.03
CA GLN A 240 -17.49 -11.93 15.14
C GLN A 240 -17.57 -11.37 13.73
N ALA A 241 -17.32 -12.19 12.72
CA ALA A 241 -17.64 -11.84 11.34
C ALA A 241 -19.14 -11.99 11.07
N ASP A 242 -19.61 -11.32 10.03
CA ASP A 242 -20.96 -11.52 9.50
C ASP A 242 -21.12 -12.95 8.96
N SER A 243 -21.95 -13.76 9.62
CA SER A 243 -22.07 -15.20 9.31
C SER A 243 -22.78 -15.52 8.00
N GLN A 244 -23.41 -14.54 7.34
CA GLN A 244 -23.93 -14.72 5.97
C GLN A 244 -22.87 -14.43 4.92
N ARG A 245 -21.94 -13.51 5.21
CA ARG A 245 -20.88 -13.10 4.27
C ARG A 245 -19.56 -13.82 4.48
N PHE A 246 -19.32 -14.35 5.69
CA PHE A 246 -18.15 -15.14 6.08
C PHE A 246 -18.59 -16.43 6.77
N PRO A 247 -19.27 -17.35 6.05
CA PRO A 247 -19.88 -18.54 6.63
C PRO A 247 -18.84 -19.53 7.22
N SER A 248 -17.59 -19.50 6.75
CA SER A 248 -16.50 -20.32 7.28
C SER A 248 -15.74 -19.64 8.43
N GLY A 249 -15.93 -18.31 8.60
CA GLY A 249 -15.29 -17.50 9.62
C GLY A 249 -13.84 -17.07 9.30
N ILE A 250 -13.37 -16.03 9.98
CA ILE A 250 -12.08 -15.38 9.67
C ILE A 250 -10.88 -16.34 9.76
N LYS A 251 -10.86 -17.26 10.73
CA LYS A 251 -9.82 -18.29 10.84
C LYS A 251 -9.67 -19.09 9.54
N ALA A 252 -10.78 -19.58 8.99
CA ALA A 252 -10.77 -20.40 7.77
C ALA A 252 -10.38 -19.57 6.53
N LEU A 253 -10.75 -18.29 6.47
CA LEU A 253 -10.28 -17.39 5.42
C LEU A 253 -8.77 -17.13 5.55
N SER A 254 -8.25 -16.94 6.77
CA SER A 254 -6.82 -16.80 7.01
C SER A 254 -6.05 -18.06 6.62
N ASP A 255 -6.49 -19.24 7.05
CA ASP A 255 -5.93 -20.54 6.65
C ASP A 255 -5.93 -20.72 5.13
N TYR A 256 -6.99 -20.27 4.44
CA TYR A 256 -7.05 -20.28 2.99
C TYR A 256 -5.99 -19.36 2.37
N VAL A 257 -5.84 -18.13 2.86
CA VAL A 257 -4.83 -17.16 2.39
C VAL A 257 -3.41 -17.69 2.63
N HIS A 258 -3.14 -18.28 3.81
CA HIS A 258 -1.87 -18.94 4.12
C HIS A 258 -1.60 -20.15 3.22
N SER A 259 -2.63 -20.92 2.82
CA SER A 259 -2.49 -22.04 1.88
C SER A 259 -2.00 -21.61 0.48
N LYS A 260 -2.14 -20.32 0.14
CA LYS A 260 -1.63 -19.70 -1.10
C LYS A 260 -0.19 -19.16 -0.96
N GLY A 261 0.40 -19.23 0.23
CA GLY A 261 1.68 -18.57 0.54
C GLY A 261 1.58 -17.06 0.75
N LEU A 262 0.36 -16.53 0.88
CA LEU A 262 0.09 -15.11 1.17
C LEU A 262 0.00 -14.87 2.69
N LYS A 263 -0.11 -13.61 3.07
CA LYS A 263 -0.29 -13.12 4.45
C LYS A 263 -1.67 -12.51 4.62
N PHE A 264 -2.35 -12.83 5.72
CA PHE A 264 -3.70 -12.36 5.99
C PHE A 264 -3.69 -11.08 6.84
N GLY A 265 -4.42 -10.06 6.39
CA GLY A 265 -4.58 -8.80 7.11
C GLY A 265 -6.03 -8.50 7.46
N LEU A 266 -6.23 -7.84 8.60
CA LEU A 266 -7.54 -7.51 9.14
C LEU A 266 -7.58 -6.06 9.64
N TYR A 267 -8.75 -5.44 9.51
CA TYR A 267 -9.08 -4.11 10.02
C TYR A 267 -9.81 -4.21 11.36
N GLU A 268 -9.51 -3.27 12.25
CA GLU A 268 -10.40 -2.83 13.33
C GLU A 268 -10.19 -1.34 13.61
N ASP A 269 -10.92 -0.76 14.56
CA ASP A 269 -10.85 0.65 14.95
C ASP A 269 -10.51 0.84 16.44
N TRP A 270 -9.59 1.74 16.78
CA TRP A 270 -9.34 2.20 18.17
C TRP A 270 -10.45 3.13 18.68
N GLY A 271 -11.66 2.62 18.66
CA GLY A 271 -12.87 3.37 18.94
C GLY A 271 -13.94 2.50 19.59
N THR A 272 -15.02 3.15 20.02
CA THR A 272 -16.22 2.40 20.46
C THR A 272 -16.93 1.72 19.28
N LYS A 273 -16.63 2.16 18.05
CA LYS A 273 -17.13 1.62 16.78
C LYS A 273 -16.13 1.89 15.65
N THR A 274 -16.19 1.06 14.61
CA THR A 274 -15.55 1.37 13.30
C THR A 274 -16.20 2.57 12.62
N CYS A 275 -15.53 3.14 11.62
CA CYS A 275 -16.06 4.26 10.83
C CYS A 275 -17.43 3.94 10.17
N ALA A 276 -17.68 2.71 9.73
CA ALA A 276 -19.00 2.25 9.25
C ALA A 276 -19.96 1.76 10.37
N GLY A 277 -19.62 2.01 11.64
CA GLY A 277 -20.49 1.78 12.79
C GLY A 277 -20.68 0.31 13.16
N TYR A 278 -19.67 -0.54 12.93
CA TYR A 278 -19.56 -1.88 13.54
C TYR A 278 -18.90 -1.76 14.93
N PRO A 279 -18.85 -2.81 15.78
CA PRO A 279 -18.11 -2.74 17.05
C PRO A 279 -16.63 -2.45 16.81
N GLY A 280 -16.02 -1.57 17.63
CA GLY A 280 -14.57 -1.28 17.65
C GLY A 280 -13.90 -1.82 18.92
N VAL A 281 -12.57 -1.75 19.03
CA VAL A 281 -11.79 -2.46 20.08
C VAL A 281 -11.80 -1.79 21.47
N LEU A 282 -12.33 -0.58 21.62
CA LEU A 282 -12.18 0.19 22.87
C LEU A 282 -12.91 -0.48 24.04
N GLY A 283 -12.16 -0.84 25.08
CA GLY A 283 -12.62 -1.65 26.22
C GLY A 283 -12.54 -3.17 26.02
N TYR A 284 -12.00 -3.64 24.89
CA TYR A 284 -11.80 -5.04 24.51
C TYR A 284 -10.39 -5.31 23.95
N GLU A 285 -9.45 -4.37 24.12
CA GLU A 285 -8.15 -4.31 23.44
C GLU A 285 -7.35 -5.63 23.55
N GLU A 286 -7.25 -6.18 24.77
CA GLU A 286 -6.55 -7.45 25.01
C GLU A 286 -7.30 -8.67 24.45
N VAL A 287 -8.63 -8.62 24.43
CA VAL A 287 -9.50 -9.70 23.94
C VAL A 287 -9.40 -9.79 22.42
N ASP A 288 -9.38 -8.66 21.74
CA ASP A 288 -9.37 -8.61 20.27
C ASP A 288 -7.98 -8.86 19.71
N ALA A 289 -6.92 -8.32 20.33
CA ALA A 289 -5.54 -8.68 20.01
C ALA A 289 -5.31 -10.20 20.10
N LYS A 290 -5.78 -10.85 21.16
CA LYS A 290 -5.74 -12.32 21.28
C LYS A 290 -6.59 -13.01 20.22
N THR A 291 -7.76 -12.48 19.90
CA THR A 291 -8.64 -13.03 18.85
C THR A 291 -7.98 -12.97 17.47
N PHE A 292 -7.20 -11.93 17.16
CA PHE A 292 -6.42 -11.84 15.93
C PHE A 292 -5.28 -12.86 15.88
N ALA A 293 -4.58 -13.08 16.99
CA ALA A 293 -3.56 -14.13 17.09
C ALA A 293 -4.16 -15.54 16.98
N GLU A 294 -5.31 -15.79 17.61
CA GLU A 294 -6.09 -17.04 17.47
C GLU A 294 -6.56 -17.28 16.02
N TRP A 295 -6.78 -16.22 15.25
CA TRP A 295 -7.15 -16.29 13.82
C TRP A 295 -5.96 -16.28 12.86
N ASP A 296 -4.72 -16.34 13.37
CA ASP A 296 -3.48 -16.28 12.60
C ASP A 296 -3.30 -15.00 11.74
N VAL A 297 -3.86 -13.85 12.14
CA VAL A 297 -3.68 -12.56 11.44
C VAL A 297 -2.20 -12.16 11.39
N ASP A 298 -1.71 -11.70 10.23
CA ASP A 298 -0.31 -11.25 10.01
C ASP A 298 -0.17 -9.72 9.91
N TYR A 299 -1.28 -9.00 9.72
CA TYR A 299 -1.31 -7.54 9.53
C TYR A 299 -2.58 -6.98 10.17
N VAL A 300 -2.45 -5.94 10.98
CA VAL A 300 -3.58 -5.24 11.61
C VAL A 300 -3.56 -3.76 11.19
N LYS A 301 -4.59 -3.33 10.45
CA LYS A 301 -4.93 -1.90 10.32
C LYS A 301 -5.80 -1.54 11.52
N LEU A 302 -5.37 -0.54 12.29
CA LEU A 302 -6.16 0.04 13.37
C LEU A 302 -6.54 1.47 13.03
N ASP A 303 -7.84 1.66 12.81
CA ASP A 303 -8.47 2.95 12.54
C ASP A 303 -8.74 3.73 13.83
N GLY A 304 -9.50 4.83 13.78
CA GLY A 304 -9.68 5.71 14.95
C GLY A 304 -10.97 6.53 15.02
N CYS A 305 -12.04 6.12 14.32
CA CYS A 305 -13.36 6.74 14.46
C CYS A 305 -13.96 6.50 15.87
N TYR A 306 -15.01 7.24 16.23
CA TYR A 306 -15.76 7.05 17.49
C TYR A 306 -14.90 6.93 18.78
N SER A 307 -13.79 7.66 18.80
CA SER A 307 -12.71 7.64 19.80
C SER A 307 -12.45 9.05 20.37
N ASN A 308 -11.47 9.18 21.27
CA ASN A 308 -10.96 10.49 21.71
C ASN A 308 -9.54 10.70 21.13
N VAL A 309 -9.42 11.55 20.12
CA VAL A 309 -8.16 11.89 19.43
C VAL A 309 -7.03 12.35 20.37
N ARG A 310 -7.34 12.86 21.57
CA ARG A 310 -6.36 13.29 22.59
C ARG A 310 -5.78 12.15 23.45
N LEU A 311 -6.23 10.92 23.23
CA LEU A 311 -5.78 9.73 23.94
C LEU A 311 -5.06 8.72 23.03
N MET A 312 -5.02 8.96 21.72
CA MET A 312 -4.41 8.08 20.72
C MET A 312 -2.90 7.86 20.99
N ASP A 313 -2.21 8.89 21.48
CA ASP A 313 -0.81 8.87 21.91
C ASP A 313 -0.50 7.82 23.01
N LYS A 314 -1.54 7.27 23.63
CA LYS A 314 -1.48 6.17 24.60
C LYS A 314 -2.15 4.92 24.05
N GLY A 315 -3.34 5.07 23.46
CA GLY A 315 -4.17 3.97 22.96
C GLY A 315 -3.50 3.11 21.89
N TYR A 316 -2.84 3.72 20.91
CA TYR A 316 -2.16 2.96 19.85
C TYR A 316 -0.91 2.23 20.38
N PRO A 317 0.01 2.86 21.16
CA PRO A 317 1.07 2.14 21.85
C PRO A 317 0.59 1.02 22.80
N GLU A 318 -0.54 1.23 23.49
CA GLU A 318 -1.14 0.22 24.37
C GLU A 318 -1.71 -0.97 23.58
N PHE A 319 -2.44 -0.72 22.50
CA PHE A 319 -2.91 -1.78 21.61
C PHE A 319 -1.75 -2.53 20.92
N GLY A 320 -0.72 -1.82 20.45
CA GLY A 320 0.51 -2.43 19.92
C GLY A 320 1.22 -3.34 20.93
N LYS A 321 1.20 -2.97 22.22
CA LYS A 321 1.66 -3.84 23.32
C LYS A 321 0.75 -5.07 23.49
N HIS A 322 -0.57 -4.92 23.39
CA HIS A 322 -1.48 -6.07 23.42
C HIS A 322 -1.26 -7.04 22.25
N LEU A 323 -0.99 -6.54 21.03
CA LEU A 323 -0.58 -7.37 19.89
C LEU A 323 0.72 -8.13 20.18
N ASN A 324 1.77 -7.44 20.64
CA ASN A 324 3.07 -8.07 20.94
C ASN A 324 2.95 -9.14 22.06
N ASN A 325 2.14 -8.87 23.09
CA ASN A 325 1.85 -9.81 24.18
C ASN A 325 1.19 -11.13 23.72
N THR A 326 0.67 -11.22 22.49
CA THR A 326 0.16 -12.50 21.94
C THR A 326 1.27 -13.47 21.55
N GLY A 327 2.50 -12.98 21.34
CA GLY A 327 3.61 -13.76 20.80
C GLY A 327 3.54 -14.01 19.28
N ARG A 328 2.47 -13.57 18.59
CA ARG A 328 2.40 -13.61 17.13
C ARG A 328 2.96 -12.30 16.53
N PRO A 329 3.96 -12.35 15.64
CA PRO A 329 4.38 -11.19 14.87
C PRO A 329 3.27 -10.73 13.93
N MET A 330 2.79 -9.50 14.09
CA MET A 330 1.82 -8.84 13.21
C MET A 330 2.35 -7.48 12.76
N VAL A 331 2.19 -7.15 11.48
CA VAL A 331 2.46 -5.80 10.97
C VAL A 331 1.39 -4.87 11.51
N TYR A 332 1.78 -3.83 12.24
CA TYR A 332 0.82 -2.90 12.86
C TYR A 332 0.76 -1.57 12.10
N SER A 333 -0.41 -1.28 11.51
CA SER A 333 -0.70 -0.11 10.68
C SER A 333 -1.65 0.84 11.42
N CYS A 334 -1.19 2.06 11.71
CA CYS A 334 -1.85 2.99 12.63
C CYS A 334 -2.47 4.19 11.91
N SER A 335 -3.79 4.39 11.97
CA SER A 335 -4.43 5.63 11.46
C SER A 335 -4.25 6.86 12.35
N TRP A 336 -3.68 6.71 13.55
CA TRP A 336 -3.46 7.77 14.55
C TRP A 336 -3.05 9.15 13.97
N PRO A 337 -2.01 9.30 13.11
CA PRO A 337 -1.55 10.62 12.72
C PRO A 337 -2.59 11.39 11.88
N ALA A 338 -3.34 10.73 10.99
CA ALA A 338 -4.38 11.39 10.20
C ALA A 338 -5.45 12.07 11.07
N TYR A 339 -5.95 11.38 12.10
CA TYR A 339 -6.95 11.92 13.02
C TYR A 339 -6.46 13.11 13.86
N GLN A 340 -5.16 13.20 14.13
CA GLN A 340 -4.57 14.32 14.87
C GLN A 340 -4.16 15.48 13.95
N GLU A 341 -3.66 15.21 12.75
CA GLU A 341 -3.35 16.21 11.72
C GLU A 341 -4.63 16.93 11.26
N GLU A 342 -5.76 16.21 11.13
CA GLU A 342 -7.08 16.79 10.83
C GLU A 342 -7.56 17.79 11.90
N LYS A 343 -7.06 17.68 13.15
CA LYS A 343 -7.33 18.65 14.24
C LYS A 343 -6.18 19.64 14.47
N GLY A 344 -5.15 19.64 13.63
CA GLY A 344 -3.96 20.50 13.77
C GLY A 344 -3.17 20.24 15.06
N MET A 345 -3.19 19.02 15.58
CA MET A 345 -2.46 18.64 16.79
C MET A 345 -0.97 18.37 16.49
N LEU A 346 -0.12 18.52 17.50
CA LEU A 346 1.25 18.03 17.46
C LEU A 346 1.25 16.51 17.65
N ILE A 347 1.98 15.80 16.80
CA ILE A 347 2.02 14.33 16.75
C ILE A 347 3.45 13.86 17.09
N ASP A 348 3.58 12.89 18.00
CA ASP A 348 4.87 12.27 18.31
C ASP A 348 5.21 11.15 17.30
N TYR A 349 5.84 11.54 16.20
CA TYR A 349 6.35 10.59 15.19
C TYR A 349 7.52 9.72 15.70
N ALA A 350 8.20 10.07 16.80
CA ALA A 350 9.21 9.20 17.41
C ALA A 350 8.53 8.06 18.20
N SER A 351 7.43 8.36 18.90
CA SER A 351 6.54 7.34 19.46
C SER A 351 5.90 6.49 18.36
N MET A 352 5.44 7.09 17.26
CA MET A 352 4.88 6.39 16.10
C MET A 352 5.86 5.37 15.50
N ALA A 353 7.07 5.79 15.13
CA ALA A 353 8.11 4.91 14.57
C ALA A 353 8.57 3.82 15.56
N LYS A 354 8.42 4.08 16.87
CA LYS A 354 8.71 3.11 17.93
C LYS A 354 7.57 2.11 18.15
N HIS A 355 6.32 2.41 17.80
CA HIS A 355 5.14 1.63 18.19
C HIS A 355 4.24 1.14 17.05
N CYS A 356 4.49 1.56 15.80
CA CYS A 356 3.73 1.20 14.61
C CYS A 356 4.71 0.82 13.46
N ASN A 357 4.38 -0.19 12.65
CA ASN A 357 5.19 -0.53 11.47
C ASN A 357 4.92 0.39 10.27
N LEU A 358 3.75 1.01 10.23
CA LEU A 358 3.40 2.07 9.29
C LEU A 358 2.22 2.89 9.81
N TRP A 359 2.02 4.08 9.26
CA TRP A 359 0.96 4.97 9.72
C TRP A 359 0.39 5.86 8.62
N ARG A 360 -0.95 5.95 8.56
CA ARG A 360 -1.66 6.83 7.63
C ARG A 360 -1.50 8.28 8.09
N ASN A 361 -0.70 9.06 7.38
CA ASN A 361 -0.36 10.43 7.77
C ASN A 361 -1.49 11.45 7.56
N TYR A 362 -2.39 11.19 6.61
CA TYR A 362 -3.26 12.21 6.00
C TYR A 362 -4.56 11.59 5.46
N ASP A 363 -5.44 12.45 4.92
CA ASP A 363 -6.73 12.15 4.27
C ASP A 363 -6.77 10.83 3.48
N ASP A 364 -7.94 10.17 3.49
CA ASP A 364 -8.23 9.01 2.62
C ASP A 364 -8.09 9.35 1.13
N ILE A 365 -7.56 8.42 0.35
CA ILE A 365 -7.46 8.56 -1.10
C ILE A 365 -8.76 8.15 -1.79
N ASP A 366 -9.24 9.04 -2.66
CA ASP A 366 -10.40 8.81 -3.53
C ASP A 366 -9.95 8.55 -4.97
N ASP A 367 -10.83 7.93 -5.76
CA ASP A 367 -10.56 7.58 -7.16
C ASP A 367 -10.53 8.81 -8.09
N SER A 368 -9.50 9.64 -7.94
CA SER A 368 -9.30 10.86 -8.71
C SER A 368 -7.83 11.29 -8.71
N TRP A 369 -7.41 11.91 -9.81
CA TRP A 369 -6.12 12.59 -9.91
C TRP A 369 -5.94 13.65 -8.83
N ASP A 370 -6.99 14.43 -8.53
CA ASP A 370 -6.93 15.56 -7.61
C ASP A 370 -6.70 15.11 -6.16
N SER A 371 -7.30 13.99 -5.72
CA SER A 371 -7.01 13.39 -4.40
C SER A 371 -5.57 12.89 -4.32
N MET A 372 -5.14 12.06 -5.27
CA MET A 372 -3.78 11.50 -5.32
C MET A 372 -2.71 12.60 -5.32
N ILE A 373 -2.89 13.64 -6.15
CA ILE A 373 -1.90 14.71 -6.29
C ILE A 373 -1.95 15.71 -5.12
N LYS A 374 -3.09 15.88 -4.44
CA LYS A 374 -3.20 16.62 -3.16
C LYS A 374 -2.40 15.93 -2.06
N ILE A 375 -2.54 14.60 -1.92
CA ILE A 375 -1.77 13.80 -0.96
C ILE A 375 -0.27 13.95 -1.24
N ALA A 376 0.16 13.80 -2.50
CA ALA A 376 1.55 14.02 -2.90
C ALA A 376 2.03 15.46 -2.56
N ASP A 377 1.26 16.51 -2.87
CA ASP A 377 1.62 17.88 -2.49
C ASP A 377 1.73 18.07 -0.97
N TYR A 378 0.92 17.38 -0.16
CA TYR A 378 0.94 17.46 1.30
C TYR A 378 2.16 16.73 1.88
N PHE A 379 2.46 15.52 1.40
CA PHE A 379 3.68 14.77 1.76
C PHE A 379 4.94 15.60 1.45
N ALA A 380 5.00 16.26 0.29
CA ALA A 380 6.11 17.14 -0.05
C ALA A 380 6.20 18.41 0.82
N GLN A 381 5.09 18.93 1.36
CA GLN A 381 5.11 20.05 2.32
C GLN A 381 5.65 19.64 3.69
N LYS A 382 5.49 18.37 4.07
CA LYS A 382 5.88 17.79 5.36
C LYS A 382 7.20 17.01 5.31
N GLN A 383 7.80 16.85 4.13
CA GLN A 383 8.89 15.90 3.86
C GLN A 383 10.09 16.06 4.81
N GLU A 384 10.50 17.31 5.09
CA GLU A 384 11.62 17.66 5.97
C GLU A 384 11.44 17.20 7.42
N PHE A 385 10.23 16.80 7.81
CA PHE A 385 9.92 16.22 9.11
C PHE A 385 9.57 14.74 8.99
N TRP A 386 8.62 14.36 8.13
CA TRP A 386 8.13 12.98 8.03
C TRP A 386 9.17 11.98 7.53
N ALA A 387 10.03 12.34 6.57
CA ALA A 387 11.02 11.41 6.02
C ALA A 387 12.08 10.98 7.05
N LYS A 388 12.28 11.75 8.14
CA LYS A 388 13.18 11.40 9.25
C LYS A 388 12.70 10.23 10.09
N TYR A 389 11.41 9.87 9.96
CA TYR A 389 10.77 8.77 10.68
C TYR A 389 10.40 7.60 9.76
N ALA A 390 10.67 7.68 8.45
CA ALA A 390 10.55 6.55 7.55
C ALA A 390 11.85 5.73 7.50
N GLY A 391 11.74 4.41 7.51
CA GLY A 391 12.87 3.50 7.41
C GLY A 391 12.48 2.04 7.59
N PRO A 392 13.45 1.11 7.53
CA PRO A 392 13.21 -0.33 7.71
C PRO A 392 12.44 -0.62 9.00
N GLY A 393 11.22 -1.15 8.86
CA GLY A 393 10.33 -1.49 9.95
C GLY A 393 9.30 -0.44 10.33
N HIS A 394 9.37 0.79 9.80
CA HIS A 394 8.53 1.93 10.21
C HIS A 394 8.29 2.96 9.07
N TRP A 395 7.09 3.01 8.47
CA TRP A 395 6.82 3.77 7.23
C TRP A 395 5.71 4.83 7.31
N ASN A 396 5.89 5.95 6.60
CA ASN A 396 4.79 6.87 6.28
C ASN A 396 3.88 6.23 5.20
N ASP A 397 2.56 6.30 5.38
CA ASP A 397 1.57 5.73 4.45
C ASP A 397 0.71 6.84 3.78
N PRO A 398 0.94 7.13 2.49
CA PRO A 398 0.11 8.02 1.66
C PRO A 398 -1.15 7.35 1.09
N ASP A 399 -1.56 6.20 1.63
CA ASP A 399 -2.76 5.43 1.26
C ASP A 399 -2.65 4.66 -0.08
N MET A 400 -3.70 3.89 -0.39
CA MET A 400 -3.73 2.87 -1.44
C MET A 400 -3.41 3.33 -2.88
N LEU A 401 -2.94 2.39 -3.69
CA LEU A 401 -2.79 2.55 -5.14
C LEU A 401 -4.14 2.46 -5.85
N LEU A 402 -4.46 3.49 -6.66
CA LEU A 402 -5.70 3.58 -7.47
C LEU A 402 -5.56 2.88 -8.84
N ILE A 403 -4.40 2.31 -9.11
CA ILE A 403 -3.98 1.80 -10.41
C ILE A 403 -4.88 0.62 -10.82
N GLY A 404 -5.64 0.80 -11.91
CA GLY A 404 -6.59 -0.18 -12.43
C GLY A 404 -8.06 0.12 -12.12
N ASN A 405 -8.36 1.21 -11.40
CA ASN A 405 -9.73 1.69 -11.17
C ASN A 405 -10.19 2.67 -12.27
N PHE A 406 -11.03 3.65 -11.92
CA PHE A 406 -11.76 4.50 -12.87
C PHE A 406 -11.20 5.92 -12.98
N GLY A 407 -10.58 6.44 -11.91
CA GLY A 407 -10.25 7.86 -11.76
C GLY A 407 -8.90 8.32 -12.30
N LEU A 408 -7.97 7.40 -12.58
CA LEU A 408 -6.65 7.70 -13.15
C LEU A 408 -6.51 7.24 -14.60
N THR A 409 -5.93 8.09 -15.44
CA THR A 409 -5.44 7.67 -16.76
C THR A 409 -4.20 6.76 -16.63
N TYR A 410 -3.76 6.16 -17.75
CA TYR A 410 -2.54 5.35 -17.80
C TYR A 410 -1.27 6.15 -17.42
N ASP A 411 -1.12 7.38 -17.92
CA ASP A 411 0.01 8.24 -17.55
C ASP A 411 -0.05 8.69 -16.08
N GLN A 412 -1.25 8.99 -15.56
CA GLN A 412 -1.46 9.33 -14.15
C GLN A 412 -1.19 8.15 -13.21
N SER A 413 -1.49 6.92 -13.65
CA SER A 413 -1.22 5.69 -12.90
C SER A 413 0.27 5.40 -12.77
N LYS A 414 1.04 5.61 -13.85
CA LYS A 414 2.52 5.61 -13.79
C LYS A 414 3.03 6.69 -12.83
N THR A 415 2.42 7.89 -12.84
CA THR A 415 2.77 8.97 -11.91
C THR A 415 2.55 8.56 -10.45
N GLN A 416 1.41 7.96 -10.09
CA GLN A 416 1.19 7.49 -8.71
C GLN A 416 2.25 6.45 -8.32
N MET A 417 2.46 5.41 -9.14
CA MET A 417 3.43 4.35 -8.86
C MET A 417 4.86 4.90 -8.68
N ALA A 418 5.27 5.86 -9.51
CA ALA A 418 6.59 6.50 -9.42
C ALA A 418 6.73 7.35 -8.13
N ILE A 419 5.71 8.12 -7.76
CA ILE A 419 5.74 8.93 -6.52
C ILE A 419 5.74 8.01 -5.29
N TRP A 420 4.92 6.96 -5.24
CA TRP A 420 4.89 6.01 -4.13
C TRP A 420 6.21 5.22 -4.00
N ALA A 421 6.84 4.85 -5.13
CA ALA A 421 8.17 4.23 -5.12
C ALA A 421 9.27 5.17 -4.60
N VAL A 422 9.23 6.46 -4.96
CA VAL A 422 10.15 7.49 -4.45
C VAL A 422 9.89 7.80 -2.97
N LEU A 423 8.64 7.83 -2.51
CA LEU A 423 8.28 8.07 -1.12
C LEU A 423 8.58 6.89 -0.17
N ALA A 424 9.03 5.74 -0.67
CA ALA A 424 9.12 4.49 0.09
C ALA A 424 7.77 4.07 0.71
N ALA A 425 6.67 4.41 0.03
CA ALA A 425 5.31 4.13 0.49
C ALA A 425 4.96 2.63 0.40
N PRO A 426 3.99 2.13 1.18
CA PRO A 426 3.38 0.83 0.95
C PRO A 426 2.81 0.71 -0.47
N LEU A 427 2.96 -0.44 -1.11
CA LEU A 427 2.32 -0.73 -2.40
C LEU A 427 1.08 -1.60 -2.18
N LEU A 428 0.08 -1.01 -1.52
CA LEU A 428 -1.21 -1.64 -1.26
C LEU A 428 -2.18 -1.33 -2.42
N MET A 429 -2.39 -2.32 -3.29
CA MET A 429 -3.36 -2.24 -4.38
C MET A 429 -4.79 -2.22 -3.82
N SER A 430 -5.69 -1.44 -4.41
CA SER A 430 -7.12 -1.59 -4.12
C SER A 430 -7.89 -1.51 -5.42
N ASN A 431 -8.01 -2.64 -6.11
CA ASN A 431 -8.59 -2.72 -7.45
C ASN A 431 -9.26 -4.09 -7.70
N LYS A 432 -10.01 -4.20 -8.80
CA LYS A 432 -10.68 -5.45 -9.18
C LYS A 432 -9.77 -6.33 -10.05
N LEU A 433 -8.90 -7.10 -9.40
CA LEU A 433 -7.88 -7.97 -10.03
C LEU A 433 -8.40 -8.83 -11.20
N LYS A 434 -9.66 -9.30 -11.12
CA LYS A 434 -10.33 -10.12 -12.17
C LYS A 434 -10.55 -9.38 -13.49
N GLU A 435 -10.62 -8.05 -13.44
CA GLU A 435 -11.05 -7.15 -14.54
C GLU A 435 -10.00 -6.07 -14.83
N ILE A 436 -8.80 -6.16 -14.24
CA ILE A 436 -7.73 -5.18 -14.46
C ILE A 436 -7.19 -5.26 -15.89
N ARG A 437 -7.11 -4.10 -16.56
CA ARG A 437 -6.61 -4.01 -17.93
C ARG A 437 -5.09 -4.27 -17.98
N PRO A 438 -4.57 -4.96 -19.03
CA PRO A 438 -3.15 -5.35 -19.10
C PRO A 438 -2.17 -4.20 -18.87
N GLU A 439 -2.43 -3.03 -19.44
CA GLU A 439 -1.55 -1.87 -19.33
C GLU A 439 -1.48 -1.30 -17.89
N PHE A 440 -2.46 -1.58 -17.03
CA PHE A 440 -2.42 -1.23 -15.60
C PHE A 440 -1.76 -2.34 -14.76
N LYS A 441 -1.95 -3.60 -15.14
CA LYS A 441 -1.19 -4.74 -14.59
C LYS A 441 0.31 -4.57 -14.84
N GLU A 442 0.73 -4.12 -16.02
CA GLU A 442 2.13 -3.83 -16.35
C GLU A 442 2.77 -2.75 -15.46
N ILE A 443 2.02 -1.71 -15.05
CA ILE A 443 2.51 -0.69 -14.12
C ILE A 443 2.78 -1.31 -12.75
N LEU A 444 1.82 -2.09 -12.23
CA LEU A 444 1.91 -2.75 -10.93
C LEU A 444 2.98 -3.84 -10.91
N GLN A 445 3.19 -4.54 -12.02
CA GLN A 445 4.15 -5.65 -12.12
C GLN A 445 5.55 -5.23 -12.62
N ASN A 446 5.84 -3.93 -12.69
CA ASN A 446 7.12 -3.41 -13.14
C ASN A 446 8.24 -3.70 -12.11
N LYS A 447 8.98 -4.78 -12.34
CA LYS A 447 10.09 -5.26 -11.49
C LYS A 447 11.12 -4.20 -11.13
N GLU A 448 11.48 -3.31 -12.05
CA GLU A 448 12.49 -2.28 -11.78
C GLU A 448 11.94 -1.15 -10.89
N VAL A 449 10.65 -0.81 -11.02
CA VAL A 449 9.95 0.15 -10.15
C VAL A 449 9.69 -0.44 -8.75
N ILE A 450 9.28 -1.71 -8.68
CA ILE A 450 9.17 -2.46 -7.41
C ILE A 450 10.53 -2.48 -6.71
N LYS A 451 11.63 -2.71 -7.43
CA LYS A 451 12.99 -2.66 -6.88
C LYS A 451 13.36 -1.27 -6.32
N ILE A 452 12.88 -0.18 -6.91
CA ILE A 452 13.05 1.15 -6.31
C ILE A 452 12.29 1.26 -4.98
N ASN A 453 11.03 0.82 -4.95
CA ASN A 453 10.21 0.87 -3.75
C ASN A 453 10.83 0.04 -2.60
N GLN A 454 11.24 -1.19 -2.90
CA GLN A 454 11.81 -2.18 -1.99
C GLN A 454 13.33 -2.02 -1.77
N ASP A 455 13.90 -0.86 -2.08
CA ASP A 455 15.34 -0.59 -1.86
C ASP A 455 15.71 -0.70 -0.36
N ALA A 456 16.77 -1.46 -0.08
CA ALA A 456 17.14 -1.91 1.26
C ALA A 456 17.65 -0.80 2.20
N LEU A 457 17.98 0.38 1.68
CA LEU A 457 18.32 1.53 2.53
C LEU A 457 17.08 2.09 3.24
N GLY A 458 15.88 1.83 2.71
CA GLY A 458 14.61 2.32 3.27
C GLY A 458 14.45 3.85 3.29
N ILE A 459 15.36 4.60 2.68
CA ILE A 459 15.34 6.07 2.70
C ILE A 459 14.13 6.56 1.89
N GLN A 460 13.20 7.27 2.53
CA GLN A 460 12.14 8.00 1.85
C GLN A 460 12.73 9.16 1.04
N GLY A 461 12.31 9.28 -0.22
CA GLY A 461 12.68 10.38 -1.12
C GLY A 461 11.82 11.64 -0.96
N HIS A 462 12.24 12.70 -1.64
CA HIS A 462 11.71 14.06 -1.52
C HIS A 462 11.31 14.64 -2.88
N ARG A 463 10.44 15.66 -2.88
CA ARG A 463 10.33 16.59 -4.01
C ARG A 463 11.39 17.67 -3.85
N VAL A 464 12.29 17.76 -4.83
CA VAL A 464 13.44 18.67 -4.81
C VAL A 464 13.27 19.90 -5.70
N PHE A 465 12.44 19.82 -6.75
CA PHE A 465 12.16 20.96 -7.64
C PHE A 465 10.68 21.08 -8.02
N LYS A 466 10.25 22.32 -8.30
CA LYS A 466 9.01 22.68 -9.00
C LYS A 466 9.32 23.82 -9.99
N ASP A 467 9.35 23.54 -11.29
CA ASP A 467 9.69 24.53 -12.32
C ASP A 467 8.90 24.30 -13.62
N LYS A 468 8.37 25.36 -14.24
CA LYS A 468 7.52 25.34 -15.46
C LYS A 468 6.35 24.34 -15.43
N GLY A 469 5.88 23.94 -14.24
CA GLY A 469 4.87 22.90 -14.07
C GLY A 469 5.39 21.48 -14.17
N ILE A 470 6.69 21.26 -13.99
CA ILE A 470 7.33 19.96 -13.74
C ILE A 470 7.76 19.92 -12.27
N ASP A 471 7.32 18.89 -11.54
CA ASP A 471 7.89 18.52 -10.24
C ASP A 471 9.03 17.52 -10.47
N ILE A 472 10.15 17.63 -9.75
CA ILE A 472 11.20 16.60 -9.72
C ILE A 472 11.24 15.98 -8.34
N TRP A 473 11.11 14.66 -8.29
CA TRP A 473 11.18 13.85 -7.08
C TRP A 473 12.40 12.92 -7.12
N THR A 474 13.09 12.74 -5.99
CA THR A 474 14.34 11.98 -5.91
C THR A 474 14.40 11.11 -4.65
N ARG A 475 14.78 9.83 -4.80
CA ARG A 475 15.09 8.88 -3.71
C ARG A 475 16.54 8.39 -3.82
N PRO A 476 17.38 8.51 -2.77
CA PRO A 476 18.67 7.79 -2.70
C PRO A 476 18.44 6.29 -2.55
N ILE A 477 19.21 5.48 -3.28
CA ILE A 477 19.06 4.01 -3.41
C ILE A 477 20.43 3.34 -3.60
N GLU A 478 20.45 2.01 -3.54
CA GLU A 478 21.58 1.17 -3.92
C GLU A 478 21.80 1.09 -5.45
N PRO A 479 23.03 0.83 -5.92
CA PRO A 479 24.28 0.70 -5.15
C PRO A 479 24.85 2.06 -4.72
N ILE A 480 25.57 2.07 -3.59
CA ILE A 480 26.42 3.21 -3.20
C ILE A 480 27.83 2.93 -3.71
N ASN A 481 28.36 3.81 -4.57
CA ASN A 481 29.66 3.63 -5.22
C ASN A 481 30.58 4.82 -4.93
N ASN A 482 31.80 4.57 -4.44
CA ASN A 482 32.76 5.58 -3.98
C ASN A 482 32.17 6.64 -3.00
N GLY A 483 31.18 6.26 -2.19
CA GLY A 483 30.47 7.15 -1.26
C GLY A 483 29.32 7.97 -1.87
N TYR A 484 29.06 7.82 -3.17
CA TYR A 484 27.92 8.43 -3.86
C TYR A 484 26.77 7.43 -3.98
N TYR A 485 25.57 7.83 -3.54
CA TYR A 485 24.34 7.07 -3.75
C TYR A 485 24.01 6.95 -5.24
N SER A 486 23.33 5.87 -5.61
CA SER A 486 22.48 5.83 -6.80
C SER A 486 21.14 6.51 -6.49
N TYR A 487 20.38 6.90 -7.52
CA TYR A 487 19.13 7.64 -7.32
C TYR A 487 17.99 7.14 -8.21
N ALA A 488 16.77 7.09 -7.68
CA ALA A 488 15.55 7.07 -8.49
C ALA A 488 14.99 8.48 -8.62
N ILE A 489 14.61 8.89 -9.83
CA ILE A 489 14.26 10.28 -10.16
C ILE A 489 12.98 10.30 -11.02
N ALA A 490 11.90 10.89 -10.49
CA ALA A 490 10.63 11.03 -11.20
C ALA A 490 10.40 12.50 -11.61
N PHE A 491 10.41 12.75 -12.92
CA PHE A 491 10.02 14.02 -13.54
C PHE A 491 8.51 13.97 -13.80
N VAL A 492 7.71 14.63 -12.97
CA VAL A 492 6.24 14.56 -12.97
C VAL A 492 5.67 15.85 -13.56
N SER A 493 4.85 15.73 -14.61
CA SER A 493 4.20 16.88 -15.21
C SER A 493 2.92 17.26 -14.46
N ARG A 494 2.86 18.50 -13.96
CA ARG A 494 1.62 19.16 -13.51
C ARG A 494 0.87 19.84 -14.65
N ARG A 495 1.41 19.78 -15.88
CA ARG A 495 0.82 20.46 -17.03
C ARG A 495 -0.38 19.68 -17.57
N VAL A 496 -1.37 20.42 -18.08
CA VAL A 496 -2.62 19.92 -18.69
C VAL A 496 -2.87 20.54 -20.07
N ASP A 497 -1.83 21.11 -20.69
CA ASP A 497 -1.85 21.82 -21.97
C ASP A 497 -1.81 20.89 -23.21
N GLY A 498 -1.98 19.57 -23.01
CA GLY A 498 -2.22 18.60 -24.08
C GLY A 498 -0.99 18.17 -24.91
N ALA A 499 0.22 18.64 -24.58
CA ALA A 499 1.44 18.30 -25.31
C ALA A 499 2.58 17.80 -24.37
N PRO A 500 3.39 16.80 -24.77
CA PRO A 500 4.54 16.37 -23.98
C PRO A 500 5.63 17.44 -23.90
N TYR A 501 5.93 17.90 -22.68
CA TYR A 501 6.78 19.05 -22.41
C TYR A 501 8.27 18.67 -22.33
N PRO A 502 9.17 19.33 -23.10
CA PRO A 502 10.60 19.12 -22.98
C PRO A 502 11.16 19.87 -21.75
N TYR A 503 11.89 19.16 -20.90
CA TYR A 503 12.51 19.71 -19.70
C TYR A 503 14.00 19.33 -19.63
N ASN A 504 14.86 20.30 -19.35
CA ASN A 504 16.32 20.14 -19.33
C ASN A 504 16.88 20.61 -17.98
N ILE A 505 17.81 19.85 -17.38
CA ILE A 505 18.48 20.19 -16.12
C ILE A 505 19.90 19.60 -16.09
N THR A 506 20.85 20.24 -15.42
CA THR A 506 22.22 19.71 -15.24
C THR A 506 22.27 18.81 -14.01
N LEU A 507 23.00 17.70 -14.05
CA LEU A 507 23.04 16.70 -12.96
C LEU A 507 23.41 17.31 -11.60
N LYS A 508 24.46 18.13 -11.54
CA LYS A 508 24.91 18.81 -10.31
C LYS A 508 23.85 19.72 -9.69
N ASP A 509 22.99 20.34 -10.52
CA ASP A 509 22.01 21.33 -10.08
C ASP A 509 20.96 20.72 -9.14
N PHE A 510 20.74 19.41 -9.23
CA PHE A 510 19.88 18.62 -8.33
C PHE A 510 20.64 17.56 -7.52
N GLY A 511 21.94 17.76 -7.29
CA GLY A 511 22.76 17.00 -6.32
C GLY A 511 23.49 15.76 -6.86
N MET A 512 23.40 15.46 -8.17
CA MET A 512 24.03 14.27 -8.77
C MET A 512 25.53 14.50 -9.01
N ASN A 513 26.32 14.40 -7.93
CA ASN A 513 27.69 14.93 -7.86
C ASN A 513 28.82 13.88 -7.98
N ASN A 514 28.54 12.62 -8.34
CA ASN A 514 29.60 11.62 -8.59
C ASN A 514 30.50 12.05 -9.77
N PRO A 515 31.83 12.25 -9.61
CA PRO A 515 32.72 12.64 -10.70
C PRO A 515 32.84 11.61 -11.83
N ASN A 516 32.63 10.31 -11.55
CA ASN A 516 32.57 9.25 -12.56
C ASN A 516 31.24 9.26 -13.36
N GLY A 517 30.27 10.04 -12.89
CA GLY A 517 28.93 10.12 -13.44
C GLY A 517 28.01 8.95 -13.08
N TYR A 518 26.90 8.89 -13.80
CA TYR A 518 25.80 7.98 -13.55
C TYR A 518 25.33 7.32 -14.84
N LYS A 519 24.99 6.03 -14.75
CA LYS A 519 24.34 5.28 -15.82
C LYS A 519 22.83 5.36 -15.66
N VAL A 520 22.14 5.90 -16.66
CA VAL A 520 20.71 6.25 -16.58
C VAL A 520 19.88 5.14 -17.19
N PHE A 521 18.80 4.76 -16.52
CA PHE A 521 17.84 3.73 -16.93
C PHE A 521 16.44 4.35 -16.96
N ASN A 522 15.70 4.19 -18.06
CA ASN A 522 14.29 4.59 -18.12
C ASN A 522 13.41 3.44 -17.65
N LEU A 523 12.59 3.66 -16.62
CA LEU A 523 11.82 2.60 -15.96
C LEU A 523 10.45 2.34 -16.62
N TYR A 524 10.01 3.21 -17.54
CA TYR A 524 8.79 3.02 -18.35
C TYR A 524 9.04 3.17 -19.86
N GLY A 525 10.31 3.19 -20.29
CA GLY A 525 10.70 3.27 -21.70
C GLY A 525 10.95 1.90 -22.32
N ASN A 526 11.07 1.87 -23.65
CA ASN A 526 11.52 0.68 -24.41
C ASN A 526 13.06 0.58 -24.49
N GLU A 527 13.76 1.71 -24.28
CA GLU A 527 15.23 1.77 -24.22
C GLU A 527 15.66 1.97 -22.77
N ASN A 528 16.07 0.87 -22.12
CA ASN A 528 16.16 0.80 -20.67
C ASN A 528 17.48 1.33 -20.08
N THR A 529 18.49 1.72 -20.87
CA THR A 529 19.81 2.12 -20.32
C THR A 529 20.63 3.02 -21.25
N THR A 530 21.41 3.96 -20.71
CA THR A 530 22.43 4.71 -21.45
C THR A 530 23.66 3.86 -21.80
N SER A 531 24.20 4.10 -22.99
CA SER A 531 25.47 3.53 -23.45
C SER A 531 26.72 4.19 -22.85
N CYS A 532 26.53 5.22 -22.02
CA CYS A 532 27.58 6.06 -21.45
C CYS A 532 27.10 6.73 -20.16
N ASN A 533 28.03 7.28 -19.38
CA ASN A 533 27.77 7.93 -18.11
C ASN A 533 27.47 9.42 -18.29
N PHE A 534 26.43 9.89 -17.59
CA PHE A 534 26.14 11.32 -17.42
C PHE A 534 26.94 11.82 -16.22
N ASN A 535 27.88 12.75 -16.44
CA ASN A 535 28.69 13.35 -15.38
C ASN A 535 27.96 14.56 -14.76
N PRO A 536 28.44 15.17 -13.66
CA PRO A 536 27.72 16.27 -12.99
C PRO A 536 27.43 17.50 -13.89
N GLU A 537 28.20 17.70 -14.96
CA GLU A 537 28.04 18.76 -15.98
C GLU A 537 27.17 18.31 -17.18
N SER A 538 26.74 17.05 -17.25
CA SER A 538 25.82 16.57 -18.29
C SER A 538 24.42 17.17 -18.10
N SER A 539 23.88 17.74 -19.18
CA SER A 539 22.48 18.18 -19.25
C SER A 539 21.58 16.98 -19.57
N LEU A 540 20.80 16.55 -18.58
CA LEU A 540 19.73 15.58 -18.73
C LEU A 540 18.52 16.27 -19.35
N LYS A 541 18.01 15.69 -20.44
CA LYS A 541 16.87 16.19 -21.22
C LYS A 541 15.78 15.13 -21.20
N VAL A 542 14.59 15.48 -20.73
CA VAL A 542 13.42 14.58 -20.67
C VAL A 542 12.24 15.19 -21.42
N ARG A 543 11.28 14.36 -21.83
CA ARG A 543 10.03 14.82 -22.43
C ARG A 543 8.85 14.16 -21.71
N VAL A 544 8.05 14.95 -21.00
CA VAL A 544 7.05 14.44 -20.03
C VAL A 544 5.63 14.71 -20.52
N ASN A 545 4.80 13.68 -20.61
CA ASN A 545 3.39 13.79 -20.97
C ASN A 545 2.59 14.62 -19.94
N PRO A 546 1.52 15.34 -20.33
CA PRO A 546 0.61 16.01 -19.39
C PRO A 546 0.05 15.05 -18.32
N SER A 547 0.13 15.41 -17.05
CA SER A 547 -0.17 14.56 -15.87
C SER A 547 0.59 13.21 -15.78
N GLY A 548 1.59 13.02 -16.64
CA GLY A 548 2.44 11.82 -16.69
C GLY A 548 3.80 12.01 -16.02
N VAL A 549 4.61 10.95 -16.08
CA VAL A 549 5.94 10.88 -15.47
C VAL A 549 6.98 10.31 -16.44
N VAL A 550 8.19 10.87 -16.40
CA VAL A 550 9.41 10.17 -16.83
C VAL A 550 10.12 9.71 -15.56
N PHE A 551 10.19 8.40 -15.34
CA PHE A 551 10.78 7.81 -14.13
C PHE A 551 12.07 7.09 -14.47
N LEU A 552 13.16 7.50 -13.83
CA LEU A 552 14.52 7.04 -14.11
C LEU A 552 15.17 6.40 -12.88
N ARG A 553 16.05 5.43 -13.11
CA ARG A 553 17.11 5.06 -12.16
C ARG A 553 18.45 5.59 -12.67
N MET A 554 19.28 6.13 -11.80
CA MET A 554 20.62 6.60 -12.11
C MET A 554 21.61 5.92 -11.17
N ASN A 555 22.28 4.89 -11.68
CA ASN A 555 23.30 4.16 -10.94
C ASN A 555 24.57 5.02 -10.85
N ALA A 556 25.13 5.22 -9.67
CA ALA A 556 26.45 5.82 -9.52
C ALA A 556 27.53 4.86 -10.03
N GLU A 557 28.44 5.32 -10.88
CA GLU A 557 29.46 4.47 -11.50
C GLU A 557 30.86 4.60 -10.85
N ASN A 558 31.66 3.54 -10.94
CA ASN A 558 33.01 3.48 -10.36
C ASN A 558 34.13 3.92 -11.32
N SER A 559 33.83 4.05 -12.61
CA SER A 559 34.76 4.48 -13.66
C SER A 559 34.08 5.47 -14.60
N ALA A 560 34.79 6.50 -15.03
CA ALA A 560 34.26 7.53 -15.92
C ALA A 560 34.23 7.06 -17.40
N GLU A 561 33.05 6.71 -17.90
CA GLU A 561 32.77 6.48 -19.33
C GLU A 561 31.87 7.59 -19.89
N PRO A 562 32.33 8.86 -19.95
CA PRO A 562 31.46 10.01 -20.19
C PRO A 562 30.86 10.02 -21.61
N CYS A 563 29.59 10.41 -21.71
CA CYS A 563 28.91 10.61 -22.98
C CYS A 563 29.61 11.70 -23.83
N GLN A 564 30.26 11.31 -24.93
CA GLN A 564 31.02 12.24 -25.78
C GLN A 564 30.17 13.22 -26.61
N ASP A 565 28.84 13.12 -26.56
CA ASP A 565 27.95 14.04 -27.27
C ASP A 565 26.64 14.32 -26.50
N ASN A 566 26.66 15.38 -25.70
CA ASN A 566 25.50 15.91 -24.96
C ASN A 566 24.33 16.37 -25.89
N SER A 567 24.47 16.35 -27.21
CA SER A 567 23.39 16.68 -28.16
C SER A 567 22.60 15.46 -28.67
N LYS A 568 23.16 14.25 -28.61
CA LYS A 568 22.59 13.05 -29.27
C LYS A 568 21.87 12.06 -28.35
N THR A 569 22.03 12.13 -27.03
CA THR A 569 21.36 11.24 -26.04
C THR A 569 19.88 11.58 -25.83
N ASN A 570 19.10 11.66 -26.92
CA ASN A 570 17.66 11.91 -26.91
C ASN A 570 16.86 10.62 -26.62
N PHE A 571 16.84 10.19 -25.35
CA PHE A 571 16.07 9.03 -24.86
C PHE A 571 14.54 9.19 -24.92
N PHE A 572 14.03 10.30 -25.47
CA PHE A 572 12.64 10.74 -25.34
C PHE A 572 12.13 11.33 -26.67
N LYS A 573 11.96 10.46 -27.66
CA LYS A 573 11.39 10.82 -28.96
C LYS A 573 9.87 10.61 -28.96
#